data_AF-A0A7X5LW71-F1
#
_entry.id   AF-A0A7X5LW71-F1
#
_cell.length_a   1.000
_cell.length_b   1.000
_cell.length_c   1.000
_cell.angle_alpha   90.00
_cell.angle_beta   90.00
_cell.angle_gamma   90.00
#
_symmetry.space_group_name_H-M   'P 1'
#
loop_
_entity.id
_entity.type
_entity.pdbx_description
1 polymer ?
#
loop_
_entity_poly.entity_id
_entity_poly.type
_entity_poly.pdbx_seq_one_letter_code
_entity_poly.pdbx_strand_id
1 'polypeptide(L)'
;MPYLLLCIGCVFLGLGILGLFVPSLQSLDLLTVQTLSHHRLDYLNNITTFLARVGGMPFVCFLSFLVCIYLAWYKKYITVIFISLGVIGSITMGWLLKWCVNRPRPPEAYHIVESYGASFPSAHSVYASTLACLAMIMLCHKHNINSP
;
A
#
# COMPACT_ATOMS: atom_id res chain seq x y z
N MET A 1 -0.89 14.63 15.18
CA MET A 1 -0.47 13.30 14.66
C MET A 1 -1.24 12.85 13.42
N PRO A 2 -2.59 12.78 13.38
CA PRO A 2 -3.30 12.30 12.17
C PRO A 2 -3.16 13.27 10.97
N TYR A 3 -3.21 14.59 11.22
CA TYR A 3 -3.01 15.59 10.17
C TYR A 3 -1.62 15.53 9.52
N LEU A 4 -0.59 15.14 10.28
CA LEU A 4 0.76 14.99 9.72
C LEU A 4 0.83 13.81 8.75
N LEU A 5 0.25 12.65 9.11
CA LEU A 5 0.15 11.50 8.22
C LEU A 5 -0.64 11.84 6.95
N LEU A 6 -1.71 12.62 7.08
CA LEU A 6 -2.48 13.11 5.94
C LEU A 6 -1.61 14.02 5.05
N CYS A 7 -0.90 15.01 5.62
CA CYS A 7 -0.01 15.88 4.86
C CYS A 7 1.07 15.09 4.12
N ILE A 8 1.71 14.14 4.80
CA ILE A 8 2.71 13.24 4.20
C ILE A 8 2.08 12.47 3.03
N GLY A 9 0.90 11.87 3.23
CA GLY A 9 0.17 11.17 2.19
C GLY A 9 -0.16 12.06 0.98
N CYS A 10 -0.63 13.28 1.22
CA CYS A 10 -0.92 14.25 0.16
C CYS A 10 0.34 14.64 -0.63
N VAL A 11 1.48 14.84 0.04
CA VAL A 11 2.76 15.14 -0.62
C VAL A 11 3.19 13.97 -1.51
N PHE A 12 3.18 12.74 -1.01
CA PHE A 12 3.55 11.57 -1.82
C PHE A 12 2.59 11.33 -2.99
N LEU A 13 1.28 11.54 -2.79
CA LEU A 13 0.29 11.46 -3.86
C LEU A 13 0.53 12.55 -4.92
N GLY A 14 0.82 13.78 -4.51
CA GLY A 14 1.17 14.87 -5.41
C GLY A 14 2.43 14.59 -6.23
N LEU A 15 3.49 14.07 -5.59
CA LEU A 15 4.70 13.62 -6.27
C LEU A 15 4.43 12.48 -7.26
N GLY A 16 3.58 11.52 -6.87
CA GLY A 16 3.15 10.44 -7.76
C GLY A 16 2.41 10.95 -8.99
N ILE A 17 1.49 11.88 -8.82
CA ILE A 17 0.76 12.53 -9.92
C ILE A 17 1.70 13.32 -10.82
N LEU A 18 2.63 14.09 -10.24
CA LEU A 18 3.64 14.83 -11.00
C LEU A 18 4.48 13.88 -11.88
N GLY A 19 4.87 12.72 -11.35
CA GLY A 19 5.54 11.66 -12.10
C GLY A 19 4.76 11.14 -13.32
N LEU A 20 3.42 11.28 -13.33
CA LEU A 20 2.59 10.90 -14.49
C LEU A 20 2.66 11.90 -15.63
N PHE A 21 2.96 13.18 -15.37
CA PHE A 21 2.93 14.24 -16.39
C PHE A 21 4.31 14.70 -16.85
N VAL A 22 5.38 14.35 -16.13
CA VAL A 22 6.75 14.78 -16.43
C VAL A 22 7.52 13.68 -17.16
N PRO A 23 7.85 13.83 -18.46
CA PRO A 23 8.52 12.77 -19.24
C PRO A 23 9.88 12.32 -18.69
N SER A 24 10.65 13.24 -18.11
CA SER A 24 11.94 12.92 -17.49
C SER A 24 11.81 12.03 -16.24
N LEU A 25 10.69 12.13 -15.51
CA LEU A 25 10.41 11.23 -14.38
C LEU A 25 9.93 9.87 -14.86
N GLN A 26 9.17 9.81 -15.96
CA GLN A 26 8.76 8.54 -16.56
C GLN A 26 9.96 7.76 -17.12
N SER A 27 10.91 8.43 -17.76
CA SER A 27 12.13 7.78 -18.24
C SER A 27 13.02 7.30 -17.09
N LEU A 28 13.12 8.08 -16.02
CA LEU A 28 13.80 7.67 -14.80
C LEU A 28 13.12 6.45 -14.15
N ASP A 29 11.79 6.43 -14.06
CA ASP A 29 11.02 5.27 -13.56
C ASP A 29 11.38 4.01 -14.37
N LEU A 30 11.36 4.08 -15.70
CA LEU A 30 11.73 2.94 -16.56
C LEU A 30 13.20 2.52 -16.37
N LEU A 31 14.13 3.47 -16.29
CA LEU A 31 15.55 3.21 -16.05
C LEU A 31 15.76 2.49 -14.72
N THR A 32 15.01 2.85 -13.67
CA THR A 32 15.12 2.18 -12.37
C THR A 32 14.65 0.72 -12.45
N VAL A 33 13.54 0.46 -13.16
CA VAL A 33 13.04 -0.90 -13.38
C VAL A 33 14.05 -1.75 -14.14
N GLN A 34 14.65 -1.20 -15.20
CA GLN A 34 15.68 -1.89 -15.99
C GLN A 34 16.92 -2.19 -15.15
N THR A 35 17.42 -1.18 -14.41
CA THR A 35 18.61 -1.32 -13.57
C THR A 35 18.40 -2.38 -12.49
N LEU A 36 17.25 -2.37 -11.80
CA LEU A 36 16.91 -3.38 -10.81
C LEU A 36 16.76 -4.77 -11.44
N SER A 37 16.23 -4.85 -12.67
CA SER A 37 16.13 -6.12 -13.39
C SER A 37 17.50 -6.71 -13.74
N HIS A 38 18.49 -5.88 -14.04
CA HIS A 38 19.86 -6.33 -14.29
C HIS A 38 20.56 -6.86 -13.02
N HIS A 39 20.17 -6.40 -11.84
CA HIS A 39 20.74 -6.81 -10.55
C HIS A 39 19.92 -7.92 -9.84
N ARG A 40 19.17 -8.71 -10.61
CA ARG A 40 18.38 -9.83 -10.07
C ARG A 40 19.27 -10.96 -9.57
N LEU A 41 18.94 -11.47 -8.39
CA LEU A 41 19.54 -12.65 -7.79
C LEU A 41 18.40 -13.56 -7.34
N ASP A 42 18.54 -14.88 -7.52
CA ASP A 42 17.44 -15.83 -7.24
C ASP A 42 16.94 -15.75 -5.79
N TYR A 43 17.84 -15.54 -4.83
CA TYR A 43 17.45 -15.37 -3.43
C TYR A 43 16.64 -14.08 -3.21
N LEU A 44 17.00 -12.96 -3.86
CA LEU A 44 16.25 -11.72 -3.79
C LEU A 44 14.88 -11.85 -4.48
N ASN A 45 14.80 -12.59 -5.58
CA ASN A 45 13.55 -12.87 -6.27
C ASN A 45 12.58 -13.65 -5.36
N ASN A 46 13.07 -14.65 -4.64
CA ASN A 46 12.27 -15.41 -3.69
C ASN A 46 11.75 -14.53 -2.54
N ILE A 47 12.63 -13.69 -1.98
CA ILE A 47 12.26 -12.76 -0.90
C ILE A 47 11.21 -11.76 -1.37
N THR A 48 11.43 -11.12 -2.52
CA THR A 48 10.50 -10.10 -3.06
C THR A 48 9.16 -10.71 -3.48
N THR A 49 9.16 -11.93 -4.04
CA THR A 49 7.93 -12.66 -4.37
C THR A 49 7.14 -13.03 -3.11
N PHE A 50 7.82 -13.49 -2.05
CA PHE A 50 7.17 -13.77 -0.78
C PHE A 50 6.56 -12.51 -0.17
N LEU A 51 7.31 -11.40 -0.14
CA LEU A 51 6.82 -10.09 0.31
C LEU A 51 5.62 -9.61 -0.51
N ALA A 52 5.62 -9.81 -1.82
CA ALA A 52 4.49 -9.48 -2.69
C ALA A 52 3.24 -10.29 -2.33
N ARG A 53 3.37 -11.60 -2.07
CA ARG A 53 2.24 -12.44 -1.65
C ARG A 53 1.65 -11.99 -0.31
N VAL A 54 2.50 -11.69 0.67
CA VAL A 54 2.10 -11.21 2.01
C VAL A 54 1.51 -9.80 1.93
N GLY A 55 2.05 -8.92 1.09
CA GLY A 55 1.49 -7.59 0.87
C GLY A 55 0.25 -7.57 -0.03
N GLY A 56 -0.17 -8.73 -0.55
CA GLY A 56 -1.25 -8.85 -1.50
C GLY A 56 -2.63 -8.71 -0.85
N MET A 57 -3.63 -8.32 -1.64
CA MET A 57 -5.01 -8.12 -1.17
C MET A 57 -5.57 -9.31 -0.37
N PRO A 58 -5.42 -10.59 -0.81
CA PRO A 58 -5.98 -11.71 -0.06
C PRO A 58 -5.41 -11.83 1.36
N PHE A 59 -4.09 -11.70 1.49
CA PHE A 59 -3.42 -11.81 2.79
C PHE A 59 -3.76 -10.62 3.69
N VAL A 60 -3.75 -9.40 3.14
CA VAL A 60 -4.11 -8.19 3.89
C VAL A 60 -5.54 -8.28 4.42
N CYS A 61 -6.51 -8.66 3.58
CA CYS A 61 -7.90 -8.86 4.00
C CYS A 61 -8.02 -9.93 5.08
N PHE A 62 -7.34 -11.07 4.91
CA PHE A 62 -7.32 -12.15 5.89
C PHE A 62 -6.75 -11.69 7.24
N LEU A 63 -5.60 -11.02 7.23
CA LEU A 63 -4.95 -10.53 8.44
C LEU A 63 -5.81 -9.47 9.13
N SER A 64 -6.35 -8.49 8.39
CA SER A 64 -7.25 -7.48 8.94
C SER A 64 -8.51 -8.11 9.54
N PHE A 65 -9.06 -9.14 8.90
CA PHE A 65 -10.21 -9.88 9.41
C PHE A 65 -9.90 -10.58 10.74
N LEU A 66 -8.76 -11.27 10.84
CA LEU A 66 -8.33 -11.89 12.11
C LEU A 66 -8.16 -10.87 13.23
N VAL A 67 -7.53 -9.72 12.93
CA VAL A 67 -7.39 -8.62 13.90
C VAL A 67 -8.75 -8.08 14.33
N CYS A 68 -9.68 -7.91 13.40
CA CYS A 68 -11.04 -7.48 13.70
C CYS A 68 -11.80 -8.48 14.59
N ILE A 69 -11.69 -9.79 14.33
CA ILE A 69 -12.29 -10.83 15.20
C ILE A 69 -11.70 -10.74 16.60
N TYR A 70 -10.37 -10.69 16.71
CA TYR A 70 -9.69 -10.57 17.99
C TYR A 70 -10.20 -9.34 18.77
N LEU A 71 -10.24 -8.17 18.14
CA LEU A 71 -10.72 -6.94 18.78
C LEU A 71 -12.22 -6.99 19.13
N ALA A 72 -13.04 -7.64 18.32
CA ALA A 72 -14.45 -7.85 18.59
C ALA A 72 -14.68 -8.73 19.82
N TRP A 73 -13.84 -9.74 20.05
CA TRP A 73 -13.87 -10.56 21.28
C TRP A 73 -13.65 -9.69 22.53
N TYR A 74 -12.71 -8.74 22.47
CA TYR A 74 -12.51 -7.75 23.53
C TYR A 74 -13.53 -6.60 23.51
N LYS A 75 -14.63 -6.73 22.75
CA LYS A 75 -15.72 -5.74 22.62
C LYS A 75 -15.27 -4.35 22.14
N LYS A 76 -14.13 -4.26 21.44
CA LYS A 76 -13.58 -3.00 20.88
C LYS A 76 -14.20 -2.66 19.52
N TYR A 77 -15.53 -2.60 19.45
CA TYR A 77 -16.27 -2.49 18.19
C TYR A 77 -15.96 -1.21 17.39
N ILE A 78 -15.72 -0.08 18.06
CA ILE A 78 -15.35 1.18 17.38
C ILE A 78 -14.02 1.01 16.63
N THR A 79 -13.04 0.34 17.23
CA THR A 79 -11.74 0.06 16.57
C THR A 79 -11.91 -0.90 15.38
N VAL A 80 -12.79 -1.90 15.51
CA VAL A 80 -13.11 -2.83 14.41
C VAL A 80 -13.71 -2.08 13.23
N ILE A 81 -14.69 -1.21 13.47
CA ILE A 81 -15.31 -0.38 12.42
C ILE A 81 -14.26 0.52 11.77
N PHE A 82 -13.41 1.15 12.57
CA PHE A 82 -12.36 2.03 12.07
C PHE A 82 -11.36 1.31 11.16
N ILE A 83 -10.85 0.15 11.57
CA ILE A 83 -9.94 -0.67 10.75
C ILE A 83 -10.65 -1.12 9.47
N SER A 84 -11.89 -1.62 9.59
CA SER A 84 -12.65 -2.14 8.45
C SER A 84 -12.91 -1.05 7.41
N LEU A 85 -13.34 0.15 7.85
CA LEU A 85 -13.54 1.31 6.97
C LEU A 85 -12.22 1.77 6.34
N GLY A 86 -11.12 1.79 7.08
CA GLY A 86 -9.80 2.16 6.56
C GLY A 86 -9.34 1.20 5.45
N VAL A 87 -9.43 -0.10 5.70
CA VAL A 87 -9.02 -1.13 4.73
C VAL A 87 -9.92 -1.10 3.50
N ILE A 88 -11.26 -1.15 3.67
CA ILE A 88 -12.21 -1.11 2.56
C ILE A 88 -12.06 0.19 1.76
N GLY A 89 -11.96 1.33 2.44
CA GLY A 89 -11.77 2.63 1.80
C GLY A 89 -10.49 2.70 0.99
N SER A 90 -9.38 2.17 1.51
CA SER A 90 -8.10 2.14 0.78
C SER A 90 -8.15 1.26 -0.47
N ILE A 91 -8.81 0.11 -0.40
CA ILE A 91 -8.97 -0.81 -1.53
C ILE A 91 -9.81 -0.13 -2.61
N THR A 92 -10.98 0.39 -2.24
CA THR A 92 -11.89 1.06 -3.17
C THR A 92 -11.21 2.25 -3.85
N MET A 93 -10.56 3.12 -3.07
CA MET A 93 -9.86 4.29 -3.61
C MET A 93 -8.68 3.88 -4.52
N GLY A 94 -7.91 2.86 -4.13
CA GLY A 94 -6.81 2.35 -4.94
C GLY A 94 -7.27 1.81 -6.29
N TRP A 95 -8.39 1.07 -6.32
CA TRP A 95 -8.99 0.57 -7.56
C TRP A 95 -9.61 1.67 -8.42
N LEU A 96 -10.29 2.64 -7.80
CA LEU A 96 -10.83 3.80 -8.50
C LEU A 96 -9.73 4.59 -9.21
N LEU A 97 -8.63 4.87 -8.52
CA LEU A 97 -7.48 5.57 -9.10
C LEU A 97 -6.83 4.76 -10.23
N LYS A 98 -6.75 3.43 -10.11
CA LYS A 98 -6.27 2.56 -11.20
C LYS A 98 -7.12 2.71 -12.45
N TRP A 99 -8.44 2.80 -12.30
CA TRP A 99 -9.36 2.97 -13.42
C TRP A 99 -9.27 4.37 -14.03
N CYS A 100 -9.17 5.42 -13.20
CA CYS A 100 -9.07 6.80 -13.67
C CYS A 100 -7.75 7.10 -14.40
N VAL A 101 -6.62 6.58 -13.88
CA VAL A 101 -5.30 6.87 -14.44
C VAL A 101 -4.94 5.90 -15.57
N ASN A 102 -5.36 4.63 -15.46
CA ASN A 102 -5.14 3.58 -16.45
C ASN A 102 -3.70 3.50 -17.00
N ARG A 103 -2.71 3.71 -16.12
CA ARG A 103 -1.29 3.71 -16.52
C ARG A 103 -0.84 2.29 -16.91
N PRO A 104 -0.21 2.11 -18.09
CA PRO A 104 0.35 0.82 -18.48
C PRO A 104 1.46 0.36 -17.52
N ARG A 105 1.66 -0.94 -17.44
CA ARG A 105 2.77 -1.54 -16.69
C ARG A 105 4.06 -1.53 -17.53
N PRO A 106 5.23 -1.65 -16.88
CA PRO A 106 6.47 -1.97 -17.59
C PRO A 106 6.32 -3.25 -18.43
N PRO A 107 7.21 -3.45 -19.43
CA PRO A 107 7.20 -4.67 -20.24
C PRO A 107 7.23 -5.96 -19.41
N GLU A 108 6.51 -6.99 -19.88
CA GLU A 108 6.34 -8.26 -19.16
C GLU A 108 7.67 -8.98 -18.86
N ALA A 109 8.71 -8.77 -19.67
CA ALA A 109 10.06 -9.27 -19.42
C ALA A 109 10.63 -8.85 -18.05
N TYR A 110 10.13 -7.73 -17.49
CA TYR A 110 10.52 -7.24 -16.18
C TYR A 110 9.57 -7.68 -15.06
N HIS A 111 8.52 -8.47 -15.31
CA HIS A 111 7.64 -8.95 -14.27
C HIS A 111 8.22 -10.19 -13.57
N ILE A 112 8.17 -10.20 -12.23
CA ILE A 112 8.52 -11.36 -11.38
C ILE A 112 7.24 -12.01 -10.83
N VAL A 113 6.16 -11.23 -10.72
CA VAL A 113 4.87 -11.67 -10.20
C VAL A 113 3.74 -11.23 -11.13
N GLU A 114 2.82 -12.15 -11.39
CA GLU A 114 1.57 -11.85 -12.09
C GLU A 114 0.81 -10.76 -11.35
N SER A 115 0.39 -9.74 -12.09
CA SER A 115 -0.17 -8.56 -11.48
C SER A 115 -1.31 -7.99 -12.32
N TYR A 116 -2.49 -7.89 -11.70
CA TYR A 116 -3.71 -7.46 -12.37
C TYR A 116 -3.89 -5.94 -12.36
N GLY A 117 -4.56 -5.41 -13.39
CA GLY A 117 -4.92 -4.00 -13.52
C GLY A 117 -3.76 -3.03 -13.79
N ALA A 118 -4.06 -1.73 -13.80
CA ALA A 118 -3.10 -0.65 -14.09
C ALA A 118 -1.93 -0.57 -13.09
N SER A 119 -0.82 0.06 -13.48
CA SER A 119 0.39 0.17 -12.64
C SER A 119 0.27 1.21 -11.52
N PHE A 120 -0.48 2.29 -11.74
CA PHE A 120 -0.65 3.38 -10.78
C PHE A 120 -2.06 3.40 -10.16
N PRO A 121 -2.18 3.59 -8.83
CA PRO A 121 -1.15 3.44 -7.82
C PRO A 121 -0.80 1.96 -7.57
N SER A 122 0.31 1.69 -6.87
CA SER A 122 0.67 0.34 -6.43
C SER A 122 -0.31 -0.15 -5.37
N ALA A 123 -1.00 -1.28 -5.63
CA ALA A 123 -1.95 -1.86 -4.69
C ALA A 123 -1.26 -2.30 -3.37
N HIS A 124 -0.16 -3.05 -3.48
CA HIS A 124 0.63 -3.51 -2.32
C HIS A 124 1.11 -2.33 -1.47
N SER A 125 1.54 -1.24 -2.10
CA SER A 125 1.98 -0.04 -1.38
C SER A 125 0.83 0.67 -0.67
N VAL A 126 -0.36 0.74 -1.30
CA VAL A 126 -1.58 1.28 -0.68
C VAL A 126 -2.01 0.44 0.53
N TYR A 127 -1.94 -0.88 0.43
CA TYR A 127 -2.31 -1.76 1.53
C TYR A 127 -1.33 -1.64 2.71
N ALA A 128 -0.03 -1.67 2.42
CA ALA A 128 1.00 -1.50 3.43
C ALA A 128 0.91 -0.14 4.14
N SER A 129 0.71 0.95 3.40
CA SER A 129 0.56 2.29 3.98
C SER A 129 -0.71 2.41 4.82
N THR A 130 -1.80 1.77 4.40
CA THR A 130 -3.06 1.74 5.16
C THR A 130 -2.88 1.02 6.49
N LEU A 131 -2.30 -0.19 6.48
CA LEU A 131 -2.03 -0.94 7.71
C LEU A 131 -1.07 -0.18 8.64
N ALA A 132 -0.01 0.43 8.09
CA ALA A 132 0.94 1.21 8.86
C ALA A 132 0.28 2.46 9.50
N CYS A 133 -0.52 3.21 8.75
CA CYS A 133 -1.25 4.37 9.27
C CYS A 133 -2.25 3.98 10.35
N LEU A 134 -3.02 2.91 10.14
CA LEU A 134 -3.96 2.39 11.16
C LEU A 134 -3.21 1.99 12.44
N ALA A 135 -2.11 1.24 12.32
CA ALA A 135 -1.29 0.83 13.44
C ALA A 135 -0.73 2.03 14.21
N MET A 136 -0.15 3.00 13.50
CA MET A 136 0.39 4.24 14.09
C MET A 136 -0.68 5.03 14.84
N ILE A 137 -1.85 5.24 14.25
CA ILE A 137 -2.97 5.95 14.89
C ILE A 137 -3.40 5.22 16.17
N MET A 138 -3.51 3.88 16.13
CA MET A 138 -3.90 3.08 17.29
C MET A 138 -2.85 3.12 18.41
N LEU A 139 -1.57 3.04 18.07
CA LEU A 139 -0.47 3.11 19.04
C LEU A 139 -0.39 4.49 19.70
N CYS A 140 -0.49 5.57 18.92
CA CYS A 140 -0.51 6.92 19.46
C CYS A 140 -1.74 7.18 20.34
N HIS A 141 -2.91 6.68 19.96
CA HIS A 141 -4.12 6.83 20.77
C HIS A 141 -4.00 6.12 22.12
N LYS A 142 -3.42 4.91 22.14
CA LYS A 142 -3.12 4.19 23.39
C LYS A 142 -2.13 4.94 24.28
N HIS A 143 -1.11 5.56 23.70
CA HIS A 143 -0.12 6.35 24.45
C HIS A 143 -0.76 7.57 25.11
N ASN A 144 -1.58 8.33 24.40
CA ASN A 144 -2.24 9.52 24.96
C ASN A 144 -3.26 9.22 26.06
N ILE A 145 -3.82 8.00 26.12
CA ILE A 145 -4.70 7.58 27.22
C ILE A 145 -3.89 7.20 28.48
N ASN A 146 -2.65 6.74 28.30
CA ASN A 146 -1.80 6.21 29.37
C ASN A 146 -0.71 7.20 29.84
N SER A 147 -0.66 8.41 29.28
CA SER A 147 0.23 9.47 29.76
C SER A 147 -0.31 10.03 31.09
N PRO A 148 0.56 10.22 32.11
CA PRO A 148 0.17 10.70 33.44
C PRO A 148 -0.37 12.12 33.44
#